data_AF-A0A7S1DXH9-F1
#
_entry.id   AF-A0A7S1DXH9-F1
#
_cell.length_a   1.000
_cell.length_b   1.000
_cell.length_c   1.000
_cell.angle_alpha   90.00
_cell.angle_beta   90.00
_cell.angle_gamma   90.00
#
_symmetry.space_group_name_H-M   'P 1'
#
loop_
_entity.id
_entity.type
_entity.pdbx_description
1 polymer ?
#
loop_
_entity_poly.entity_id
_entity_poly.type
_entity_poly.pdbx_seq_one_letter_code
_entity_poly.pdbx_strand_id
1 'polypeptide(L)'
;SLQEISRNPDTLSITPAYTPVSASWIDKTSKICDFQQVFSTQLDVSLHIGNKPINTNGLKRMLEFCDYAFNVEEDHIIVGGHSIWFRSFFKTFLPYKIDHKSKQRKLKNCGVVAVTLMKASTEDGEKYMIDPQSINIVFGGFT
;
A
#
# COMPACT_ATOMS: atom_id res chain seq x y z
N SER A 1 -8.11 -1.00 -0.44
CA SER A 1 -7.33 -0.73 0.79
C SER A 1 -6.13 0.23 0.60
N LEU A 2 -5.26 0.06 -0.40
CA LEU A 2 -3.96 0.78 -0.54
C LEU A 2 -4.00 2.21 -1.13
N GLN A 3 -5.19 2.77 -1.35
CA GLN A 3 -5.33 4.12 -1.91
C GLN A 3 -4.88 5.19 -0.92
N GLU A 4 -4.33 6.31 -1.42
CA GLU A 4 -3.94 7.45 -0.57
C GLU A 4 -5.11 7.92 0.32
N ILE A 5 -4.77 8.38 1.53
CA ILE A 5 -5.75 8.72 2.58
C ILE A 5 -6.58 9.95 2.20
N SER A 6 -6.00 10.89 1.45
CA SER A 6 -6.63 12.12 0.97
C SER A 6 -7.83 11.87 0.04
N ARG A 7 -8.69 12.87 -0.11
CA ARG A 7 -9.76 12.96 -1.12
C ARG A 7 -9.51 14.06 -2.16
N ASN A 8 -8.30 14.62 -2.17
CA ASN A 8 -7.91 15.60 -3.19
C ASN A 8 -7.97 14.94 -4.59
N PRO A 9 -8.36 15.66 -5.65
CA PRO A 9 -8.62 15.05 -6.97
C PRO A 9 -7.44 14.28 -7.56
N ASP A 10 -6.21 14.68 -7.24
CA ASP A 10 -4.96 13.99 -7.60
C ASP A 10 -4.79 12.61 -6.95
N THR A 11 -5.65 12.25 -6.00
CA THR A 11 -5.68 10.94 -5.33
C THR A 11 -6.85 10.07 -5.74
N LEU A 12 -7.58 10.48 -6.78
CA LEU A 12 -8.67 9.72 -7.38
C LEU A 12 -8.16 9.00 -8.63
N SER A 13 -8.50 7.73 -8.75
CA SER A 13 -8.23 6.97 -9.95
C SER A 13 -9.16 7.41 -11.07
N ILE A 14 -8.60 7.67 -12.25
CA ILE A 14 -9.34 7.83 -13.50
C ILE A 14 -9.69 6.47 -14.13
N THR A 15 -9.06 5.38 -13.68
CA THR A 15 -9.33 4.02 -14.14
C THR A 15 -10.59 3.49 -13.47
N PRO A 16 -11.63 3.12 -14.24
CA PRO A 16 -12.87 2.55 -13.70
C PRO A 16 -12.62 1.28 -12.86
N ALA A 17 -13.55 0.98 -11.97
CA ALA A 17 -13.51 -0.24 -11.17
C ALA A 17 -13.46 -1.49 -12.06
N TYR A 18 -12.70 -2.49 -11.64
CA TYR A 18 -12.54 -3.80 -12.29
C TYR A 18 -12.02 -3.74 -13.73
N THR A 19 -11.40 -2.62 -14.12
CA THR A 19 -10.77 -2.47 -15.44
C THR A 19 -9.26 -2.37 -15.32
N PRO A 20 -8.50 -3.00 -16.24
CA PRO A 20 -7.06 -2.78 -16.34
C PRO A 20 -6.72 -1.32 -16.63
N VAL A 21 -5.58 -0.88 -16.13
CA VAL A 21 -5.01 0.42 -16.51
C VAL A 21 -4.68 0.46 -17.99
N SER A 22 -4.93 1.61 -18.61
CA SER A 22 -4.54 1.87 -19.99
C SER A 22 -3.11 2.41 -20.03
N ALA A 23 -2.30 1.91 -20.98
CA ALA A 23 -0.97 2.42 -21.22
C ALA A 23 -1.01 3.91 -21.59
N SER A 24 -0.14 4.71 -20.97
CA SER A 24 0.00 6.12 -21.32
C SER A 24 0.58 6.28 -22.72
N TRP A 25 0.48 7.48 -23.28
CA TRP A 25 1.14 7.83 -24.55
C TRP A 25 2.65 7.56 -24.57
N ILE A 26 3.34 7.68 -23.43
CA ILE A 26 4.77 7.42 -23.30
C ILE A 26 5.00 5.91 -23.33
N ASP A 27 4.22 5.15 -22.54
CA ASP A 27 4.32 3.69 -22.45
C ASP A 27 4.12 3.03 -23.82
N LYS A 28 3.15 3.52 -24.60
CA LYS A 28 2.85 3.05 -25.97
C LYS A 28 4.00 3.26 -26.96
N THR A 29 4.90 4.19 -26.68
CA THR A 29 6.07 4.49 -27.53
C THR A 29 7.36 3.84 -27.01
N SER A 30 7.29 3.16 -25.86
CA SER A 30 8.47 2.53 -25.25
C SER A 30 8.96 1.35 -26.09
N LYS A 31 10.29 1.20 -26.13
CA LYS A 31 10.96 0.05 -26.77
C LYS A 31 11.26 -1.10 -25.81
N ILE A 32 10.90 -0.94 -24.53
CA ILE A 32 11.21 -1.92 -23.47
C ILE A 32 10.27 -3.14 -23.59
N CYS A 33 8.97 -2.89 -23.69
CA CYS A 33 7.95 -3.91 -23.86
C CYS A 33 6.62 -3.29 -24.32
N ASP A 34 5.67 -4.13 -24.73
CA ASP A 34 4.26 -3.71 -24.89
C ASP A 34 3.59 -3.60 -23.52
N PHE A 35 3.60 -2.39 -22.94
CA PHE A 35 2.99 -2.12 -21.65
C PHE A 35 1.48 -2.37 -21.64
N GLN A 36 0.77 -2.14 -22.75
CA GLN A 36 -0.68 -2.37 -22.78
C GLN A 36 -0.97 -3.86 -22.67
N GLN A 37 -0.22 -4.69 -23.38
CA GLN A 37 -0.33 -6.14 -23.27
C GLN A 37 -0.01 -6.61 -21.85
N VAL A 38 1.07 -6.10 -21.22
CA VAL A 38 1.42 -6.43 -19.84
C VAL A 38 0.29 -6.07 -18.88
N PHE A 39 -0.23 -4.85 -18.94
CA PHE A 39 -1.31 -4.40 -18.07
C PHE A 39 -2.59 -5.22 -18.25
N SER A 40 -2.90 -5.65 -19.47
CA SER A 40 -4.09 -6.44 -19.76
C SER A 40 -3.98 -7.92 -19.38
N THR A 41 -2.76 -8.46 -19.23
CA THR A 41 -2.54 -9.91 -19.03
C THR A 41 -1.92 -10.27 -17.68
N GLN A 42 -1.24 -9.33 -17.02
CA GLN A 42 -0.48 -9.59 -15.79
C GLN A 42 -1.01 -8.83 -14.57
N LEU A 43 -2.14 -8.14 -14.70
CA LEU A 43 -2.79 -7.47 -13.58
C LEU A 43 -4.07 -8.21 -13.19
N ASP A 44 -4.12 -8.67 -11.95
CA ASP A 44 -5.39 -9.00 -11.31
C ASP A 44 -6.08 -7.72 -10.84
N VAL A 45 -7.26 -7.44 -11.39
CA VAL A 45 -8.08 -6.28 -11.07
C VAL A 45 -9.30 -6.63 -10.22
N SER A 46 -9.41 -7.88 -9.74
CA SER A 46 -10.52 -8.38 -8.92
C SER A 46 -10.81 -7.52 -7.68
N LEU A 47 -9.76 -6.94 -7.09
CA LEU A 47 -9.85 -6.08 -5.91
C LEU A 47 -9.82 -4.57 -6.23
N HIS A 48 -9.77 -4.18 -7.50
CA HIS A 48 -9.82 -2.78 -7.92
C HIS A 48 -11.27 -2.26 -7.98
N ILE A 49 -11.84 -1.95 -6.81
CA ILE A 49 -13.24 -1.52 -6.69
C ILE A 49 -13.50 -0.03 -7.05
N GLY A 50 -12.52 0.64 -7.67
CA GLY A 50 -12.62 2.06 -8.01
C GLY A 50 -12.34 3.00 -6.83
N ASN A 51 -12.88 4.22 -6.87
CA ASN A 51 -12.57 5.26 -5.89
C ASN A 51 -13.20 5.05 -4.51
N LYS A 52 -12.57 5.64 -3.49
CA LYS A 52 -12.96 5.56 -2.08
C LYS A 52 -14.46 5.90 -1.87
N PRO A 53 -15.27 5.01 -1.26
CA PRO A 53 -16.66 5.31 -0.95
C PRO A 53 -16.77 6.39 0.14
N ILE A 54 -17.96 7.00 0.26
CA ILE A 54 -18.18 8.10 1.21
C ILE A 54 -18.01 7.64 2.67
N ASN A 55 -18.36 6.38 2.99
CA ASN A 55 -18.34 5.82 4.36
C ASN A 55 -17.07 5.00 4.70
N THR A 56 -15.89 5.46 4.26
CA THR A 56 -14.60 4.85 4.63
C THR A 56 -13.60 5.89 5.15
N ASN A 57 -12.58 5.42 5.86
CA ASN A 57 -11.47 6.24 6.36
C ASN A 57 -10.12 5.53 6.15
N GLY A 58 -9.02 6.17 6.54
CA GLY A 58 -7.68 5.57 6.42
C GLY A 58 -7.51 4.29 7.23
N LEU A 59 -8.00 4.28 8.48
CA LEU A 59 -7.85 3.14 9.39
C LEU A 59 -8.56 1.88 8.89
N LYS A 60 -9.84 1.98 8.48
CA LYS A 60 -10.60 0.85 7.93
C LYS A 60 -9.87 0.20 6.76
N ARG A 61 -9.38 1.02 5.84
CA ARG A 61 -8.64 0.56 4.66
C ARG A 61 -7.27 -0.04 4.99
N MET A 62 -6.61 0.44 6.04
CA MET A 62 -5.36 -0.16 6.52
C MET A 62 -5.63 -1.52 7.16
N LEU A 63 -6.71 -1.67 7.94
CA LEU A 63 -7.14 -2.96 8.49
C LEU A 63 -7.52 -3.94 7.39
N GLU A 64 -8.30 -3.52 6.39
CA GLU A 64 -8.62 -4.33 5.20
C GLU A 64 -7.35 -4.84 4.49
N PHE A 65 -6.28 -4.02 4.42
CA PHE A 65 -5.01 -4.48 3.88
C PHE A 65 -4.33 -5.52 4.77
N CYS A 66 -4.32 -5.33 6.09
CA CYS A 66 -3.76 -6.32 7.00
C CYS A 66 -4.54 -7.64 6.93
N ASP A 67 -5.88 -7.59 6.90
CA ASP A 67 -6.72 -8.77 6.73
C ASP A 67 -6.37 -9.49 5.43
N TYR A 68 -6.26 -8.76 4.32
CA TYR A 68 -5.80 -9.32 3.03
C TYR A 68 -4.41 -9.96 3.15
N ALA A 69 -3.44 -9.26 3.75
CA ALA A 69 -2.06 -9.72 3.85
C ALA A 69 -1.90 -11.03 4.62
N PHE A 70 -2.82 -11.35 5.54
CA PHE A 70 -2.83 -12.63 6.27
C PHE A 70 -3.78 -13.68 5.69
N ASN A 71 -4.44 -13.39 4.57
CA ASN A 71 -5.36 -14.30 3.88
C ASN A 71 -4.87 -14.71 2.49
N VAL A 72 -3.70 -14.23 2.06
CA VAL A 72 -3.04 -14.66 0.82
C VAL A 72 -2.04 -15.79 1.09
N GLU A 73 -1.66 -16.52 0.03
CA GLU A 73 -0.72 -17.66 0.15
C GLU A 73 0.74 -17.20 0.15
N GLU A 74 1.03 -15.99 -0.32
CA GLU A 74 2.38 -15.46 -0.44
C GLU A 74 2.98 -15.01 0.91
N ASP A 75 4.19 -15.49 1.20
CA ASP A 75 4.97 -15.08 2.38
C ASP A 75 5.45 -13.62 2.32
N HIS A 76 5.53 -13.05 1.11
CA HIS A 76 6.08 -11.72 0.86
C HIS A 76 5.17 -10.90 -0.05
N ILE A 77 4.79 -9.72 0.44
CA ILE A 77 3.91 -8.80 -0.28
C ILE A 77 4.66 -7.50 -0.55
N ILE A 78 4.75 -7.12 -1.83
CA ILE A 78 5.32 -5.85 -2.24
C ILE A 78 4.19 -4.83 -2.41
N VAL A 79 4.26 -3.74 -1.67
CA VAL A 79 3.22 -2.70 -1.67
C VAL A 79 3.76 -1.43 -2.32
N GLY A 80 3.14 -1.01 -3.42
CA GLY A 80 3.33 0.29 -4.03
C GLY A 80 2.25 1.27 -3.57
N GLY A 81 2.62 2.50 -3.23
CA GLY A 81 1.64 3.46 -2.71
C GLY A 81 2.22 4.85 -2.47
N HIS A 82 1.47 5.64 -1.71
CA HIS A 82 1.81 7.04 -1.48
C HIS A 82 2.36 7.26 -0.06
N SER A 83 3.21 8.29 0.07
CA SER A 83 3.96 8.53 1.30
C SER A 83 3.10 8.79 2.54
N ILE A 84 1.90 9.39 2.42
CA ILE A 84 1.03 9.66 3.58
C ILE A 84 0.39 8.36 4.07
N TRP A 85 -0.04 7.48 3.15
CA TRP A 85 -0.52 6.14 3.51
C TRP A 85 0.55 5.38 4.29
N PHE A 86 1.78 5.26 3.77
CA PHE A 86 2.86 4.54 4.45
C PHE A 86 3.20 5.13 5.81
N ARG A 87 3.34 6.46 5.91
CA ARG A 87 3.60 7.11 7.20
C ARG A 87 2.50 6.82 8.21
N SER A 88 1.24 6.80 7.77
CA SER A 88 0.09 6.53 8.63
C SER A 88 0.07 5.07 9.05
N PHE A 89 0.40 4.15 8.15
CA PHE A 89 0.56 2.72 8.43
C PHE A 89 1.61 2.48 9.52
N PHE A 90 2.79 3.08 9.39
CA PHE A 90 3.83 3.02 10.43
C PHE A 90 3.37 3.63 11.76
N LYS A 91 2.68 4.79 11.74
CA LYS A 91 2.13 5.40 12.96
C LYS A 91 1.11 4.50 13.65
N THR A 92 0.29 3.78 12.89
CA THR A 92 -0.79 2.94 13.40
C THR A 92 -0.27 1.61 13.95
N PHE A 93 0.65 0.95 13.25
CA PHE A 93 1.04 -0.43 13.57
C PHE A 93 2.41 -0.58 14.23
N LEU A 94 3.22 0.48 14.34
CA LEU A 94 4.36 0.44 15.26
C LEU A 94 3.89 0.65 16.70
N PRO A 95 4.47 -0.07 17.68
CA PRO A 95 4.15 0.12 19.09
C PRO A 95 4.30 1.58 19.50
N TYR A 96 3.35 2.05 20.32
CA TYR A 96 3.25 3.45 20.73
C TYR A 96 4.57 3.98 21.32
N LYS A 97 5.21 3.19 22.20
CA LYS A 97 6.43 3.54 22.93
C LYS A 97 7.70 3.58 22.09
N ILE A 98 7.69 3.00 20.88
CA ILE A 98 8.89 2.94 20.03
C ILE A 98 9.07 4.28 19.34
N ASP A 99 10.11 5.05 19.63
CA ASP A 99 10.43 6.22 18.80
C ASP A 99 11.19 5.78 17.55
N HIS A 100 10.57 5.97 16.38
CA HIS A 100 11.18 5.61 15.11
C HIS A 100 10.81 6.61 14.03
N LYS A 101 11.80 6.97 13.20
CA LYS A 101 11.68 7.99 12.14
C LYS A 101 10.52 7.72 11.17
N SER A 102 10.16 6.45 10.94
CA SER A 102 9.05 6.08 10.05
C SER A 102 7.68 6.57 10.53
N LYS A 103 7.52 6.85 11.82
CA LYS A 103 6.30 7.46 12.36
C LYS A 103 6.22 8.95 12.06
N GLN A 104 7.34 9.63 11.82
CA GLN A 104 7.36 11.09 11.71
C GLN A 104 7.62 11.57 10.28
N ARG A 105 8.51 10.87 9.58
CA ARG A 105 9.05 11.23 8.27
C ARG A 105 8.34 10.51 7.14
N LYS A 106 8.39 11.11 5.94
CA LYS A 106 7.86 10.48 4.73
C LYS A 106 8.89 9.48 4.19
N LEU A 107 8.43 8.44 3.53
CA LEU A 107 9.31 7.64 2.69
C LEU A 107 9.75 8.48 1.50
N LYS A 108 11.03 8.44 1.11
CA LYS A 108 11.49 9.09 -0.13
C LYS A 108 10.72 8.53 -1.32
N ASN A 109 10.56 9.34 -2.36
CA ASN A 109 10.05 8.85 -3.64
C ASN A 109 10.92 7.69 -4.12
N CYS A 110 10.28 6.60 -4.55
CA CYS A 110 10.92 5.34 -4.92
C CYS A 110 11.75 4.68 -3.78
N GLY A 111 11.59 5.12 -2.53
CA GLY A 111 12.18 4.47 -1.37
C GLY A 111 11.55 3.10 -1.13
N VAL A 112 12.36 2.16 -0.65
CA VAL A 112 11.96 0.78 -0.35
C VAL A 112 12.38 0.46 1.07
N VAL A 113 11.40 0.02 1.87
CA VAL A 113 11.60 -0.41 3.27
C VAL A 113 10.89 -1.74 3.43
N ALA A 114 11.60 -2.73 3.96
CA ALA A 114 11.05 -4.03 4.32
C ALA A 114 10.69 -4.05 5.81
N VAL A 115 9.61 -4.74 6.14
CA VAL A 115 9.14 -4.93 7.52
C VAL A 115 8.47 -6.30 7.64
N THR A 116 8.44 -6.83 8.85
CA THR A 116 7.62 -7.98 9.23
C THR A 116 6.31 -7.46 9.83
N LEU A 117 5.20 -7.81 9.19
CA LEU A 117 3.86 -7.60 9.72
C LEU A 117 3.48 -8.81 10.58
N MET A 118 2.89 -8.57 11.74
CA MET A 118 2.46 -9.58 12.70
C MET A 118 0.96 -9.46 12.97
N LYS A 119 0.34 -10.61 13.26
CA LYS A 119 -1.05 -10.74 13.65
C LYS A 119 -1.13 -11.45 15.00
N ALA A 120 -1.98 -10.95 15.89
CA ALA A 120 -2.28 -11.56 17.17
C ALA A 120 -3.78 -11.59 17.39
N SER A 121 -4.31 -12.73 17.85
CA SER A 121 -5.68 -12.85 18.30
C SER A 121 -5.78 -12.39 19.75
N THR A 122 -6.69 -11.46 20.04
CA THR A 122 -6.97 -10.95 21.39
C THR A 122 -8.45 -11.13 21.71
N GLU A 123 -8.84 -10.93 22.96
CA GLU A 123 -10.26 -10.94 23.36
C GLU A 123 -11.08 -9.89 22.57
N ASP A 124 -10.46 -8.77 22.22
CA ASP A 124 -11.05 -7.69 21.41
C ASP A 124 -10.92 -7.90 19.88
N GLY A 125 -10.67 -9.15 19.46
CA GLY A 125 -10.48 -9.53 18.06
C GLY A 125 -9.03 -9.46 17.59
N GLU A 126 -8.85 -9.49 16.27
CA GLU A 126 -7.52 -9.54 15.64
C GLU A 126 -6.82 -8.18 15.74
N LYS A 127 -5.54 -8.21 16.10
CA LYS A 127 -4.66 -7.03 16.18
C LYS A 127 -3.45 -7.23 15.29
N TYR A 128 -2.99 -6.13 14.71
CA TYR A 128 -1.85 -6.09 13.80
C TYR A 128 -0.74 -5.24 14.36
N MET A 129 0.50 -5.61 14.07
CA MET A 129 1.69 -4.88 14.53
C MET A 129 2.84 -5.05 13.55
N ILE A 130 3.66 -4.01 13.38
CA ILE A 130 4.97 -4.11 12.72
C ILE A 130 6.00 -4.48 13.78
N ASP A 131 6.83 -5.49 13.52
CA ASP A 131 7.98 -5.77 14.38
C ASP A 131 8.98 -4.62 14.27
N PRO A 132 9.23 -3.85 15.34
CA PRO A 132 10.17 -2.73 15.30
C PRO A 132 11.58 -3.13 14.85
N GLN A 133 12.01 -4.35 15.16
CA GLN A 133 13.36 -4.82 14.85
C GLN A 133 13.51 -5.26 13.39
N SER A 134 12.40 -5.57 12.73
CA SER A 134 12.38 -5.98 11.31
C SER A 134 12.52 -4.83 10.32
N ILE A 135 12.43 -3.56 10.76
CA ILE A 135 12.43 -2.43 9.84
C ILE A 135 13.79 -2.29 9.18
N ASN A 136 13.85 -2.64 7.90
CA ASN A 136 15.06 -2.60 7.10
C ASN A 136 14.91 -1.63 5.93
N ILE A 137 15.83 -0.67 5.82
CA ILE A 137 15.85 0.28 4.70
C ILE A 137 16.63 -0.37 3.56
N VAL A 138 15.89 -0.82 2.54
CA VAL A 138 16.47 -1.43 1.34
C VAL A 138 17.01 -0.34 0.41
N PHE A 139 16.27 0.75 0.22
CA PHE A 139 16.67 1.87 -0.65
C PHE A 139 15.98 3.19 -0.27
N GLY A 140 16.65 4.33 -0.41
CA GLY A 140 16.06 5.68 -0.27
C GLY A 140 15.66 6.11 1.15
N GLY A 141 15.07 5.23 1.96
CA GLY A 141 14.72 5.46 3.36
C GLY A 141 13.72 6.62 3.57
N PHE A 142 13.86 7.30 4.71
CA PHE A 142 12.91 8.32 5.18
C PHE A 142 13.52 9.73 5.15
N THR A 143 12.69 10.73 4.83
CA THR A 143 13.01 12.18 4.85
C THR A 143 11.99 12.97 5.64
#